data_AF-R4KFD5-F1
#
_entry.id   AF-R4KFD5-F1
#
_cell.length_a   1.000
_cell.length_b   1.000
_cell.length_c   1.000
_cell.angle_alpha   90.00
_cell.angle_beta   90.00
_cell.angle_gamma   90.00
#
_symmetry.space_group_name_H-M   'P 1'
#
loop_
_entity.id
_entity.type
_entity.pdbx_description
1 polymer ?
#
loop_
_entity_poly.entity_id
_entity_poly.type
_entity_poly.pdbx_seq_one_letter_code
_entity_poly.pdbx_strand_id
1 'polypeptide(L)'
;MNKMEIMRKIEQEEIVIIQEEVKVDFDNRQQSPIGFQWHNRHYEVLEVLTMSKDLCENLNYLVLTNKGIFKLILVKDNNQLTISKSKWVLNFQVMEDIAYPNKRVNAVIH
;
A
#
# COMPACT_ATOMS: atom_id res chain seq x y z
N MET A 1 -14.33 -8.70 3.54
CA MET A 1 -14.54 -7.30 3.95
C MET A 1 -14.99 -6.52 2.73
N ASN A 2 -16.05 -5.72 2.84
CA ASN A 2 -16.54 -4.91 1.72
C ASN A 2 -15.80 -3.56 1.63
N LYS A 3 -15.90 -2.86 0.49
CA LYS A 3 -15.17 -1.62 0.26
C LYS A 3 -15.48 -0.51 1.29
N MET A 4 -16.73 -0.39 1.74
CA MET A 4 -17.12 0.63 2.73
C MET A 4 -16.45 0.37 4.09
N GLU A 5 -16.39 -0.88 4.54
CA GLU A 5 -15.70 -1.28 5.77
C GLU A 5 -14.20 -0.97 5.69
N ILE A 6 -13.57 -1.23 4.55
CA ILE A 6 -12.15 -0.95 4.32
C ILE A 6 -11.87 0.55 4.46
N MET A 7 -12.67 1.38 3.79
CA MET A 7 -12.50 2.84 3.85
C MET A 7 -12.72 3.36 5.27
N ARG A 8 -13.75 2.86 5.96
CA ARG A 8 -14.01 3.20 7.36
C ARG A 8 -12.83 2.85 8.26
N LYS A 9 -12.22 1.67 8.11
CA LYS A 9 -11.02 1.27 8.87
C LYS A 9 -9.83 2.20 8.61
N ILE A 10 -9.63 2.62 7.36
CA ILE A 10 -8.57 3.58 7.01
C ILE A 10 -8.85 4.94 7.68
N GLU A 11 -10.09 5.42 7.66
CA GLU A 11 -10.51 6.66 8.32
C GLU A 11 -10.35 6.60 9.85
N GLN A 12 -10.53 5.42 10.43
CA GLN A 12 -10.35 5.15 11.86
C GLN A 12 -8.90 4.81 12.25
N GLU A 13 -7.95 4.93 11.32
CA GLU A 13 -6.53 4.58 11.53
C GLU A 13 -6.30 3.13 12.00
N GLU A 14 -7.21 2.20 11.64
CA GLU A 14 -7.05 0.76 11.86
C GLU A 14 -6.10 0.17 10.79
N ILE A 15 -4.86 0.65 10.82
CA ILE A 15 -3.81 0.34 9.85
C ILE A 15 -2.48 0.07 10.55
N VAL A 16 -1.63 -0.72 9.91
CA VAL A 16 -0.23 -0.91 10.29
C VAL A 16 0.64 -0.13 9.30
N ILE A 17 1.32 0.90 9.77
CA ILE A 17 2.26 1.69 8.98
C ILE A 17 3.52 0.86 8.67
N ILE A 18 3.96 0.89 7.41
CA ILE A 18 5.14 0.14 6.92
C ILE A 18 6.18 1.10 6.35
N GLN A 19 5.81 1.89 5.32
CA GLN A 19 6.66 2.88 4.65
C GLN A 19 8.00 2.34 4.11
N GLU A 20 7.97 1.19 3.43
CA GLU A 20 9.16 0.57 2.84
C GLU A 20 9.16 0.61 1.31
N GLU A 21 10.34 0.75 0.72
CA GLU A 21 10.49 0.59 -0.74
C GLU A 21 10.37 -0.88 -1.11
N VAL A 22 9.53 -1.18 -2.12
CA VAL A 22 9.25 -2.55 -2.58
C VAL A 22 9.40 -2.68 -4.08
N LYS A 23 9.69 -3.89 -4.55
CA LYS A 23 9.59 -4.22 -5.98
C LYS A 23 8.15 -4.57 -6.31
N VAL A 24 7.63 -4.02 -7.39
CA VAL A 24 6.25 -4.22 -7.85
C VAL A 24 6.29 -4.76 -9.27
N ASP A 25 5.54 -5.83 -9.51
CA ASP A 25 5.19 -6.31 -10.85
C ASP A 25 4.00 -5.50 -11.33
N PHE A 26 4.16 -4.81 -12.46
CA PHE A 26 3.19 -3.84 -12.97
C PHE A 26 2.74 -4.18 -14.39
N ASP A 27 1.43 -4.25 -14.61
CA ASP A 27 0.87 -4.43 -15.95
C ASP A 27 0.72 -3.06 -16.62
N ASN A 28 1.62 -2.77 -17.57
CA ASN A 28 1.60 -1.53 -18.35
C ASN A 28 0.36 -1.38 -19.23
N ARG A 29 -0.34 -2.47 -19.59
CA ARG A 29 -1.57 -2.38 -20.39
C ARG A 29 -2.74 -1.92 -19.54
N GLN A 30 -2.82 -2.46 -18.33
CA GLN A 30 -3.89 -2.14 -17.37
C GLN A 30 -3.55 -0.94 -16.48
N GLN A 31 -2.30 -0.48 -16.50
CA GLN A 31 -1.78 0.58 -15.63
C GLN A 31 -2.01 0.28 -14.14
N SER A 32 -1.85 -1.00 -13.76
CA SER A 32 -2.14 -1.52 -12.43
C SER A 32 -1.03 -2.44 -11.90
N PRO A 33 -0.80 -2.45 -10.57
CA PRO A 33 0.05 -3.46 -9.94
C PRO A 33 -0.64 -4.83 -9.99
N ILE A 34 0.13 -5.86 -10.32
CA ILE A 34 -0.32 -7.26 -10.32
C ILE A 34 0.35 -8.09 -9.23
N GLY A 35 1.43 -7.58 -8.62
CA GLY A 35 2.07 -8.20 -7.47
C GLY A 35 3.20 -7.35 -6.90
N PHE A 36 3.69 -7.69 -5.71
CA PHE A 36 4.87 -7.06 -5.12
C PHE A 36 5.65 -7.99 -4.20
N GLN A 37 6.91 -7.63 -3.92
CA GLN A 37 7.78 -8.36 -3.00
C GLN A 37 8.07 -7.55 -1.74
N TRP A 38 7.81 -8.14 -0.58
CA TRP A 38 8.11 -7.56 0.73
C TRP A 38 8.64 -8.65 1.67
N HIS A 39 9.75 -8.38 2.36
CA HIS A 39 10.48 -9.36 3.19
C HIS A 39 10.65 -10.75 2.56
N ASN A 40 11.15 -10.81 1.31
CA ASN A 40 11.34 -12.04 0.52
C ASN A 40 10.06 -12.87 0.30
N ARG A 41 8.88 -12.26 0.44
CA ARG A 41 7.59 -12.89 0.16
C ARG A 41 6.91 -12.15 -0.98
N HIS A 42 6.34 -12.90 -1.91
CA HIS A 42 5.51 -12.34 -2.98
C HIS A 42 4.06 -12.17 -2.50
N TYR A 43 3.46 -11.04 -2.85
CA TYR A 43 2.07 -10.67 -2.58
C TYR A 43 1.39 -10.50 -3.93
N GLU A 44 0.49 -11.41 -4.25
CA GLU A 44 -0.27 -11.39 -5.51
C GLU A 44 -1.43 -10.40 -5.36
N VAL A 45 -1.55 -9.44 -6.28
CA VAL A 45 -2.68 -8.51 -6.30
C VAL A 45 -3.85 -9.18 -6.98
N LEU A 46 -4.92 -9.38 -6.22
CA LEU A 46 -6.17 -9.98 -6.70
C LEU A 46 -7.10 -8.92 -7.26
N GLU A 47 -7.11 -7.72 -6.67
CA GLU A 47 -7.97 -6.62 -7.08
C GLU A 47 -7.35 -5.27 -6.70
N VAL A 48 -7.49 -4.28 -7.58
CA VAL A 48 -7.24 -2.86 -7.25
C VAL A 48 -8.56 -2.25 -6.79
N LEU A 49 -8.70 -2.03 -5.49
CA LEU A 49 -9.91 -1.51 -4.87
C LEU A 49 -10.13 -0.03 -5.19
N THR A 50 -9.04 0.74 -5.18
CA THR A 50 -9.03 2.18 -5.48
C THR A 50 -7.69 2.58 -6.08
N MET A 51 -7.73 3.48 -7.08
CA MET A 51 -6.57 4.21 -7.57
C MET A 51 -6.85 5.70 -7.48
N SER A 52 -5.89 6.49 -7.02
CA SER A 52 -5.98 7.95 -6.97
C SER A 52 -4.61 8.61 -7.13
N LYS A 53 -4.60 9.92 -7.41
CA LYS A 53 -3.40 10.76 -7.36
C LYS A 53 -3.43 11.60 -6.11
N ASP A 54 -2.28 11.79 -5.46
CA ASP A 54 -2.13 12.79 -4.40
C ASP A 54 -1.69 14.16 -4.95
N LEU A 55 -1.56 15.14 -4.06
CA LEU A 55 -1.15 16.51 -4.40
C LEU A 55 0.27 16.60 -4.99
N CYS A 56 1.08 15.56 -4.81
CA CYS A 56 2.43 15.46 -5.35
C CYS A 56 2.47 14.64 -6.66
N GLU A 57 1.31 14.36 -7.27
CA GLU A 57 1.16 13.55 -8.49
C GLU A 57 1.64 12.09 -8.35
N ASN A 58 1.78 11.59 -7.11
CA ASN A 58 2.07 10.17 -6.88
C ASN A 58 0.80 9.35 -7.10
N LEU A 59 0.95 8.16 -7.69
CA LEU A 59 -0.18 7.25 -7.85
C LEU A 59 -0.32 6.38 -6.61
N ASN A 60 -1.50 6.45 -6.00
CA ASN A 60 -1.87 5.71 -4.81
C ASN A 60 -2.79 4.56 -5.23
N TYR A 61 -2.44 3.34 -4.83
CA TYR A 61 -3.21 2.13 -5.10
C TYR A 61 -3.56 1.47 -3.78
N LEU A 62 -4.86 1.26 -3.56
CA LEU A 62 -5.34 0.39 -2.50
C LEU A 62 -5.65 -0.97 -3.13
N VAL A 63 -4.93 -2.00 -2.71
CA VAL A 63 -4.97 -3.32 -3.36
C VAL A 63 -5.39 -4.40 -2.37
N LEU A 64 -6.26 -5.29 -2.83
CA LEU A 64 -6.52 -6.57 -2.17
C LEU A 64 -5.51 -7.59 -2.68
N THR A 65 -4.88 -8.29 -1.76
CA THR A 65 -3.92 -9.35 -2.06
C THR A 65 -4.35 -10.67 -1.43
N ASN A 66 -3.65 -11.75 -1.77
CA ASN A 66 -3.78 -13.04 -1.09
C ASN A 66 -3.38 -13.02 0.41
N LYS A 67 -2.88 -11.89 0.94
CA LYS A 67 -2.37 -11.75 2.32
C LYS A 67 -2.92 -10.51 3.04
N GLY A 68 -3.99 -9.92 2.50
CA GLY A 68 -4.65 -8.76 3.08
C GLY A 68 -4.65 -7.53 2.17
N ILE A 69 -5.03 -6.39 2.72
CA ILE A 69 -5.22 -5.14 1.97
C ILE A 69 -4.08 -4.18 2.27
N PHE A 70 -3.47 -3.66 1.21
CA PHE A 70 -2.27 -2.82 1.32
C PHE A 70 -2.43 -1.55 0.50
N LYS A 71 -1.74 -0.49 0.93
CA LYS A 71 -1.57 0.72 0.15
C LYS A 71 -0.18 0.74 -0.48
N LEU A 72 -0.14 0.76 -1.81
CA LEU A 72 1.06 0.98 -2.61
C LEU A 72 1.06 2.40 -3.15
N ILE A 73 2.23 3.04 -3.18
CA ILE A 73 2.41 4.39 -3.74
C ILE A 73 3.53 4.32 -4.78
N LEU A 74 3.21 4.67 -6.02
CA LEU A 74 4.21 4.95 -7.04
C LEU A 74 4.64 6.41 -6.88
N VAL A 75 5.80 6.60 -6.28
CA VAL A 75 6.43 7.90 -6.10
C VAL A 75 7.26 8.20 -7.33
N LYS A 76 6.97 9.33 -7.99
CA LYS A 76 7.75 9.82 -9.12
C LYS A 76 8.85 10.73 -8.60
N ASP A 77 10.06 10.57 -9.09
CA ASP A 77 11.12 11.56 -8.87
C ASP A 77 10.76 12.82 -9.66
N ASN A 78 10.59 13.95 -8.97
CA ASN A 78 10.05 15.17 -9.57
C ASN A 78 11.12 15.99 -10.32
N ASN A 79 12.29 15.40 -10.57
CA ASN A 79 13.27 15.96 -11.49
C ASN A 79 12.62 16.05 -12.88
N GLN A 80 12.58 17.26 -13.46
CA GLN A 80 11.93 17.66 -14.72
C GLN A 80 12.49 16.98 -16.00
N LEU A 81 12.94 15.74 -15.89
CA LEU A 81 13.50 14.94 -16.96
C LEU A 81 12.38 14.17 -17.67
N THR A 82 12.55 13.99 -18.97
CA THR A 82 11.65 13.20 -19.85
C THR A 82 11.53 11.73 -19.43
N ILE A 83 12.47 11.23 -18.63
CA ILE A 83 12.43 9.91 -17.98
C ILE A 83 12.74 10.13 -16.49
N SER A 84 11.72 10.05 -15.65
CA SER A 84 11.83 10.17 -14.20
C SER A 84 12.03 8.79 -13.57
N LYS A 85 12.97 8.69 -12.62
CA LYS A 85 13.10 7.50 -11.77
C LYS A 85 11.84 7.40 -10.92
N SER A 86 11.17 6.25 -10.95
CA SER A 86 10.01 6.00 -10.10
C SER A 86 10.38 4.94 -9.07
N LYS A 87 9.84 5.06 -7.86
CA LYS A 87 9.96 4.03 -6.82
C LYS A 87 8.60 3.67 -6.26
N TRP A 88 8.46 2.42 -5.83
CA TRP A 88 7.25 1.93 -5.20
C TRP A 88 7.44 1.87 -3.70
N VAL A 89 6.47 2.41 -2.97
CA VAL A 89 6.45 2.39 -1.50
C VAL A 89 5.23 1.60 -1.03
N LEU A 90 5.47 0.59 -0.20
CA LEU A 90 4.45 -0.07 0.59
C LEU A 90 4.16 0.79 1.82
N ASN A 91 3.05 1.53 1.80
CA ASN A 91 2.78 2.56 2.79
C ASN A 91 2.18 1.99 4.08
N PHE A 92 1.11 1.21 3.97
CA PHE A 92 0.46 0.57 5.12
C PHE A 92 -0.29 -0.71 4.73
N GLN A 93 -0.64 -1.49 5.74
CA GLN A 93 -1.61 -2.60 5.67
C GLN A 93 -2.87 -2.22 6.45
N VAL A 94 -4.06 -2.56 5.95
CA VAL A 94 -5.31 -2.42 6.71
C VAL A 94 -5.44 -3.58 7.70
N MET A 95 -5.77 -3.28 8.96
CA MET A 95 -5.96 -4.31 9.98
C MET A 95 -7.21 -5.14 9.69
N GLU A 96 -7.04 -6.45 9.59
CA GLU A 96 -8.15 -7.38 9.54
C GLU A 96 -8.66 -7.66 10.96
N ASP A 97 -9.96 -7.95 11.10
CA ASP A 97 -10.61 -8.26 12.39
C ASP A 97 -10.17 -9.60 13.01
N ILE A 98 -9.15 -10.24 12.42
CA ILE A 98 -8.49 -11.37 13.04
C ILE A 98 -7.76 -10.81 14.26
N ALA A 99 -8.25 -11.15 15.45
CA ALA A 99 -7.70 -10.70 16.72
C ALA A 99 -6.17 -10.85 16.74
N TYR A 100 -5.45 -9.76 16.44
CA TYR A 100 -4.03 -9.68 16.70
C TYR A 100 -3.89 -9.75 18.22
N PRO A 101 -3.23 -10.77 18.81
CA PRO A 101 -2.95 -10.77 20.22
C PRO A 101 -2.13 -9.51 20.53
N ASN A 102 -2.73 -8.60 21.30
CA ASN A 102 -2.22 -7.30 21.72
C ASN A 102 -0.68 -7.26 21.80
N LYS A 103 -0.01 -6.75 20.75
CA LYS A 103 1.28 -6.11 20.96
C LYS A 103 1.01 -4.66 21.33
N ARG A 104 0.78 -4.45 22.63
CA ARG A 104 0.93 -3.14 23.25
C ARG A 104 2.35 -2.66 22.95
N VAL A 105 2.47 -1.72 22.01
CA VAL A 105 3.70 -0.95 21.86
C VAL A 105 3.69 0.03 23.03
N ASN A 106 4.52 -0.25 24.03
CA ASN A 106 4.81 0.71 25.09
C ASN A 106 5.49 1.91 24.43
N ALA A 107 4.75 2.99 24.24
CA ALA A 107 5.35 4.31 24.05
C ALA A 107 6.06 4.68 25.36
N VAL A 108 7.37 4.46 25.38
CA VAL A 108 8.23 5.05 26.41
C VAL A 108 8.38 6.51 26.05
N ILE A 109 7.71 7.37 26.82
CA ILE A 109 7.95 8.81 26.84
C ILE A 109 9.24 9.02 27.64
N HIS A 110 10.26 9.62 27.00
CA HIS A 110 11.35 10.31 27.68
C HIS A 110 11.27 11.79 27.31
#